data_AF-A0AAJ4XV74-F1
#
_entry.id   AF-A0AAJ4XV74-F1
#
_cell.length_a   1.000
_cell.length_b   1.000
_cell.length_c   1.000
_cell.angle_alpha   90.00
_cell.angle_beta   90.00
_cell.angle_gamma   90.00
#
_symmetry.space_group_name_H-M   'P 1'
#
loop_
_entity.id
_entity.type
_entity.pdbx_description
1 polymer ?
#
loop_
_entity_poly.entity_id
_entity_poly.type
_entity_poly.pdbx_seq_one_letter_code
_entity_poly.pdbx_strand_id
1 'polypeptide(L)'
;MTKRLPCPPAPGPLEAYAARFDDLFGTLAQRRGFREYLAGLLLPRDRNKTLTCLAGAEPVAGAQHAAVQRLQFFLSESAWDQETVNARRLELLLADPATAPHPGGVLVVDDSGDRKDGTATAHVGKQYLGSVGKIDRGVVTVTTCWADERVYYPVHSCPYTPAHHFPRGKNDPGFRTKLQIAADLAAQAKAAGLVFRAVAADCAYGDQDSFRSSLHDAGLPFVMALKPRHGTWAYGPDVHTPVDAALRLSWRDPEHPGDWTRIERTFRDGHTTTWWAAEARLGWWGPDGNVRLVVATADPATLPAKATWYLATDLPRPGSPRVAESPYPPAALAEIVRIYGLRHWVEQSYKQVKDELGWADFQVRSDAAIRRHQTLVNCAFSFCWNTWFAPPPPVQAGPPAGPDALPGPLERGRIDVPAAPAGLLAPGTAGRPWLADALVHAATLLAGMVDEAPARSTPGTDQRRRQRQTS
;
A
#
# COMPACT_ATOMS: atom_id res chain seq x y z
N MET A 1 -3.64 -19.27 35.65
CA MET A 1 -3.12 -18.92 34.30
C MET A 1 -1.73 -19.51 34.15
N THR A 2 -1.51 -20.40 33.20
CA THR A 2 -0.19 -20.98 32.91
C THR A 2 0.77 -19.87 32.47
N LYS A 3 1.98 -19.82 33.04
CA LYS A 3 2.99 -18.79 32.73
C LYS A 3 3.31 -18.83 31.23
N ARG A 4 3.08 -17.73 30.50
CA ARG A 4 3.44 -17.62 29.08
C ARG A 4 4.96 -17.79 28.94
N LEU A 5 5.39 -18.70 28.07
CA LEU A 5 6.81 -18.88 27.74
C LEU A 5 7.35 -17.59 27.08
N PRO A 6 8.60 -17.18 27.36
CA PRO A 6 9.19 -16.01 26.69
C PRO A 6 9.36 -16.27 25.20
N CYS A 7 9.03 -15.27 24.37
CA CYS A 7 9.26 -15.30 22.93
C CYS A 7 10.65 -14.74 22.63
N PRO A 8 11.45 -15.37 21.75
CA PRO A 8 12.65 -14.73 21.21
C PRO A 8 12.28 -13.37 20.59
N PRO A 9 13.01 -12.28 20.92
CA PRO A 9 12.69 -10.96 20.42
C PRO A 9 13.01 -10.82 18.92
N ALA A 10 12.23 -9.99 18.23
CA ALA A 10 12.54 -9.52 16.90
C ALA A 10 13.74 -8.54 16.92
N PRO A 11 14.43 -8.34 15.78
CA PRO A 11 15.56 -7.42 15.72
C PRO A 11 15.13 -5.95 15.91
N GLY A 12 15.90 -5.22 16.71
CA GLY A 12 15.80 -3.76 16.84
C GLY A 12 14.40 -3.24 17.22
N PRO A 13 13.94 -2.14 16.61
CA PRO A 13 12.66 -1.53 16.97
C PRO A 13 11.44 -2.40 16.62
N LEU A 14 11.63 -3.45 15.81
CA LEU A 14 10.55 -4.37 15.44
C LEU A 14 9.99 -5.12 16.65
N GLU A 15 10.79 -5.40 17.69
CA GLU A 15 10.28 -6.10 18.88
C GLU A 15 9.23 -5.26 19.60
N ALA A 16 9.52 -3.98 19.84
CA ALA A 16 8.57 -3.09 20.52
C ALA A 16 7.26 -2.97 19.72
N TYR A 17 7.35 -2.92 18.39
CA TYR A 17 6.19 -2.94 17.51
C TYR A 17 5.42 -4.27 17.62
N ALA A 18 6.10 -5.40 17.46
CA ALA A 18 5.50 -6.73 17.39
C ALA A 18 4.89 -7.18 18.73
N ALA A 19 5.50 -6.80 19.85
CA ALA A 19 5.01 -7.10 21.19
C ALA A 19 3.60 -6.52 21.45
N ARG A 20 3.20 -5.47 20.74
CA ARG A 20 1.84 -4.89 20.82
C ARG A 20 0.74 -5.78 20.21
N PHE A 21 1.10 -6.93 19.66
CA PHE A 21 0.17 -7.94 19.12
C PHE A 21 0.21 -9.25 19.93
N ASP A 22 1.04 -9.35 20.98
CA ASP A 22 1.30 -10.61 21.69
C ASP A 22 0.04 -11.22 22.33
N ASP A 23 -0.92 -10.40 22.74
CA ASP A 23 -2.19 -10.84 23.33
C ASP A 23 -3.09 -11.56 22.32
N LEU A 24 -2.96 -11.25 21.02
CA LEU A 24 -3.73 -11.87 19.93
C LEU A 24 -3.27 -13.28 19.58
N PHE A 25 -2.08 -13.67 20.07
CA PHE A 25 -1.45 -14.94 19.77
C PHE A 25 -1.46 -15.85 21.00
N GLY A 26 -2.22 -16.94 20.92
CA GLY A 26 -2.41 -17.89 22.03
C GLY A 26 -1.18 -18.75 22.34
N THR A 27 -0.24 -18.90 21.40
CA THR A 27 0.92 -19.78 21.54
C THR A 27 2.26 -19.07 21.34
N LEU A 28 3.34 -19.64 21.89
CA LEU A 28 4.71 -19.19 21.61
C LEU A 28 5.04 -19.27 20.12
N ALA A 29 4.60 -20.33 19.44
CA ALA A 29 4.83 -20.54 18.01
C ALA A 29 4.21 -19.42 17.16
N GLN A 30 3.01 -18.95 17.51
CA GLN A 30 2.35 -17.83 16.83
C GLN A 30 3.09 -16.51 17.03
N ARG A 31 3.44 -16.18 18.27
CA ARG A 31 4.19 -14.94 18.57
C ARG A 31 5.55 -14.90 17.90
N ARG A 32 6.23 -16.04 17.86
CA ARG A 32 7.50 -16.20 17.14
C ARG A 32 7.29 -16.09 15.63
N GLY A 33 6.27 -16.77 15.09
CA GLY A 33 5.94 -16.73 13.66
C GLY A 33 5.64 -15.32 13.18
N PHE A 34 4.89 -14.53 13.95
CA PHE A 34 4.61 -13.13 13.62
C PHE A 34 5.89 -12.30 13.50
N ARG A 35 6.79 -12.39 14.48
CA ARG A 35 8.09 -11.70 14.48
C ARG A 35 8.98 -12.12 13.31
N GLU A 36 9.15 -13.44 13.12
CA GLU A 36 9.96 -14.01 12.04
C GLU A 36 9.42 -13.58 10.66
N TYR A 37 8.08 -13.55 10.50
CA TYR A 37 7.45 -13.15 9.24
C TYR A 37 7.66 -11.66 8.95
N LEU A 38 7.38 -10.77 9.92
CA LEU A 38 7.59 -9.33 9.74
C LEU A 38 9.06 -9.00 9.47
N ALA A 39 9.98 -9.62 10.21
CA ALA A 39 11.41 -9.44 9.98
C ALA A 39 11.79 -9.82 8.53
N GLY A 40 11.34 -10.99 8.06
CA GLY A 40 11.61 -11.43 6.69
C GLY A 40 11.06 -10.48 5.62
N LEU A 41 9.86 -9.92 5.84
CA LEU A 41 9.25 -8.96 4.90
C LEU A 41 10.08 -7.67 4.80
N LEU A 42 10.63 -7.21 5.92
CA LEU A 42 11.34 -5.94 6.04
C LEU A 42 12.83 -6.01 5.65
N LEU A 43 13.40 -7.20 5.48
CA LEU A 43 14.77 -7.34 4.96
C LEU A 43 14.89 -6.75 3.55
N PRO A 44 16.09 -6.38 3.07
CA PRO A 44 16.31 -5.99 1.68
C PRO A 44 15.81 -7.05 0.67
N ARG A 45 15.42 -6.60 -0.52
CA ARG A 45 14.88 -7.47 -1.58
C ARG A 45 15.97 -8.00 -2.51
N ASP A 46 16.86 -8.83 -1.98
CA ASP A 46 17.82 -9.57 -2.82
C ASP A 46 17.15 -10.75 -3.56
N ARG A 47 15.99 -11.19 -3.07
CA ARG A 47 15.19 -12.30 -3.61
C ARG A 47 13.69 -12.01 -3.43
N ASN A 48 12.84 -12.69 -4.20
CA ASN A 48 11.38 -12.66 -4.01
C ASN A 48 11.03 -13.08 -2.58
N LYS A 49 10.05 -12.39 -1.97
CA LYS A 49 9.60 -12.59 -0.58
C LYS A 49 8.72 -13.83 -0.40
N THR A 50 9.20 -14.98 -0.84
CA THR A 50 8.57 -16.29 -0.61
C THR A 50 8.82 -16.77 0.83
N LEU A 51 8.00 -17.69 1.35
CA LEU A 51 8.20 -18.25 2.71
C LEU A 51 9.63 -18.78 2.94
N THR A 52 10.24 -19.37 1.91
CA THR A 52 11.62 -19.85 1.96
C THR A 52 12.61 -18.71 2.17
N CYS A 53 12.45 -17.61 1.42
CA CYS A 53 13.32 -16.44 1.53
C CYS A 53 13.07 -15.65 2.81
N LEU A 54 11.82 -15.54 3.28
CA LEU A 54 11.48 -14.93 4.57
C LEU A 54 12.14 -15.64 5.74
N ALA A 55 12.33 -16.97 5.64
CA ALA A 55 13.05 -17.76 6.63
C ALA A 55 14.58 -17.69 6.52
N GLY A 56 15.12 -16.95 5.54
CA GLY A 56 16.55 -16.91 5.25
C GLY A 56 17.12 -18.24 4.69
N ALA A 57 16.27 -19.12 4.17
CA ALA A 57 16.68 -20.41 3.63
C ALA A 57 16.97 -20.33 2.12
N GLU A 58 17.87 -21.20 1.64
CA GLU A 58 18.12 -21.33 0.21
C GLU A 58 17.01 -22.14 -0.47
N PRO A 59 16.52 -21.72 -1.65
CA PRO A 59 15.45 -22.41 -2.36
C PRO A 59 15.97 -23.63 -3.12
N VAL A 60 16.44 -24.65 -2.40
CA VAL A 60 16.90 -25.92 -2.97
C VAL A 60 15.72 -26.91 -3.03
N ALA A 61 15.50 -27.52 -4.19
CA ALA A 61 14.45 -28.52 -4.37
C ALA A 61 14.66 -29.70 -3.40
N GLY A 62 13.60 -30.07 -2.66
CA GLY A 62 13.65 -31.14 -1.67
C GLY A 62 14.18 -30.72 -0.28
N ALA A 63 14.61 -29.47 -0.10
CA ALA A 63 15.04 -28.99 1.21
C ALA A 63 13.89 -28.95 2.23
N GLN A 64 14.13 -29.48 3.43
CA GLN A 64 13.18 -29.53 4.54
C GLN A 64 13.69 -28.68 5.70
N HIS A 65 13.69 -27.36 5.51
CA HIS A 65 14.11 -26.43 6.57
C HIS A 65 12.99 -26.25 7.58
N ALA A 66 13.25 -26.60 8.85
CA ALA A 66 12.28 -26.43 9.93
C ALA A 66 11.77 -24.98 10.06
N ALA A 67 12.59 -23.98 9.72
CA ALA A 67 12.17 -22.57 9.72
C ALA A 67 11.10 -22.27 8.66
N VAL A 68 11.25 -22.82 7.46
CA VAL A 68 10.28 -22.65 6.36
C VAL A 68 8.96 -23.35 6.71
N GLN A 69 9.04 -24.58 7.22
CA GLN A 69 7.85 -25.32 7.67
C GLN A 69 7.09 -24.59 8.77
N ARG A 70 7.80 -23.96 9.73
CA ARG A 70 7.17 -23.12 10.76
C ARG A 70 6.43 -21.93 10.17
N LEU A 71 7.03 -21.18 9.26
CA LEU A 71 6.35 -20.04 8.63
C LEU A 71 5.17 -20.48 7.76
N GLN A 72 5.28 -21.62 7.08
CA GLN A 72 4.17 -22.22 6.35
C GLN A 72 3.01 -22.57 7.28
N PHE A 73 3.28 -23.28 8.38
CA PHE A 73 2.28 -23.61 9.39
C PHE A 73 1.67 -22.36 10.03
N PHE A 74 2.50 -21.37 10.37
CA PHE A 74 2.05 -20.09 10.93
C PHE A 74 1.06 -19.40 9.99
N LEU A 75 1.32 -19.40 8.69
CA LEU A 75 0.50 -18.72 7.71
C LEU A 75 -0.77 -19.50 7.33
N SER A 76 -0.69 -20.82 7.12
CA SER A 76 -1.82 -21.61 6.61
C SER A 76 -2.65 -22.28 7.70
N GLU A 77 -2.02 -22.91 8.70
CA GLU A 77 -2.71 -23.82 9.64
C GLU A 77 -2.95 -23.21 11.02
N SER A 78 -2.14 -22.24 11.43
CA SER A 78 -2.21 -21.69 12.78
C SER A 78 -3.55 -20.97 13.03
N ALA A 79 -4.11 -21.13 14.24
CA ALA A 79 -5.39 -20.53 14.62
C ALA A 79 -5.23 -19.09 15.14
N TRP A 80 -4.91 -18.15 14.24
CA TRP A 80 -5.02 -16.71 14.50
C TRP A 80 -5.86 -16.04 13.41
N ASP A 81 -6.54 -14.96 13.78
CA ASP A 81 -7.50 -14.28 12.90
C ASP A 81 -6.87 -13.00 12.31
N GLN A 82 -6.88 -12.90 10.98
CA GLN A 82 -6.28 -11.77 10.29
C GLN A 82 -7.06 -10.47 10.48
N GLU A 83 -8.39 -10.54 10.63
CA GLU A 83 -9.20 -9.33 10.85
C GLU A 83 -8.88 -8.72 12.22
N THR A 84 -8.71 -9.55 13.25
CA THR A 84 -8.30 -9.13 14.60
C THR A 84 -6.89 -8.50 14.60
N VAL A 85 -5.94 -9.07 13.86
CA VAL A 85 -4.60 -8.47 13.69
C VAL A 85 -4.68 -7.14 12.94
N ASN A 86 -5.50 -7.06 11.90
CA ASN A 86 -5.70 -5.81 11.17
C ASN A 86 -6.38 -4.75 12.04
N ALA A 87 -7.37 -5.12 12.86
CA ALA A 87 -8.02 -4.21 13.80
C ALA A 87 -7.02 -3.63 14.80
N ARG A 88 -6.17 -4.44 15.44
CA ARG A 88 -5.10 -3.95 16.32
C ARG A 88 -4.12 -3.04 15.58
N ARG A 89 -3.77 -3.36 14.33
CA ARG A 89 -2.91 -2.50 13.51
C ARG A 89 -3.55 -1.13 13.28
N LEU A 90 -4.85 -1.08 12.98
CA LEU A 90 -5.59 0.17 12.82
C LEU A 90 -5.69 0.93 14.14
N GLU A 91 -5.99 0.27 15.27
CA GLU A 91 -5.98 0.89 16.61
C GLU A 91 -4.66 1.63 16.89
N LEU A 92 -3.52 1.00 16.56
CA LEU A 92 -2.21 1.62 16.74
C LEU A 92 -1.99 2.84 15.82
N LEU A 93 -2.44 2.78 14.57
CA LEU A 93 -2.36 3.91 13.63
C LEU A 93 -3.28 5.07 14.04
N LEU A 94 -4.46 4.78 14.59
CA LEU A 94 -5.40 5.78 15.06
C LEU A 94 -4.91 6.46 16.34
N ALA A 95 -4.19 5.74 17.20
CA ALA A 95 -3.67 6.25 18.47
C ALA A 95 -2.41 7.12 18.31
N ASP A 96 -1.65 6.97 17.22
CA ASP A 96 -0.43 7.73 16.97
C ASP A 96 -0.75 9.06 16.25
N PRO A 97 -0.48 10.24 16.84
CA PRO A 97 -0.77 11.54 16.22
C PRO A 97 -0.11 11.75 14.84
N ALA A 98 0.99 11.06 14.55
CA ALA A 98 1.66 11.15 13.27
C ALA A 98 0.90 10.43 12.15
N THR A 99 0.09 9.42 12.49
CA THR A 99 -0.70 8.64 11.53
C THR A 99 -2.22 8.75 11.74
N ALA A 100 -2.68 9.41 12.80
CA ALA A 100 -4.08 9.49 13.15
C ALA A 100 -4.91 10.14 12.03
N PRO A 101 -6.04 9.51 11.63
CA PRO A 101 -6.88 10.04 10.58
C PRO A 101 -7.60 11.32 11.02
N HIS A 102 -7.91 12.20 10.07
CA HIS A 102 -8.57 13.48 10.33
C HIS A 102 -9.59 13.84 9.23
N PRO A 103 -10.51 14.80 9.48
CA PRO A 103 -11.58 15.15 8.52
C PRO A 103 -11.13 15.64 7.14
N GLY A 104 -9.85 15.98 6.97
CA GLY A 104 -9.27 16.37 5.68
C GLY A 104 -8.62 15.22 4.91
N GLY A 105 -8.45 14.05 5.51
CA GLY A 105 -7.91 12.86 4.85
C GLY A 105 -8.86 12.28 3.81
N VAL A 106 -8.39 11.33 3.01
CA VAL A 106 -9.15 10.71 1.93
C VAL A 106 -9.06 9.20 2.06
N LEU A 107 -10.19 8.51 1.90
CA LEU A 107 -10.21 7.06 1.79
C LEU A 107 -10.23 6.66 0.31
N VAL A 108 -9.13 6.12 -0.18
CA VAL A 108 -8.98 5.70 -1.57
C VAL A 108 -9.39 4.24 -1.73
N VAL A 109 -10.28 3.96 -2.69
CA VAL A 109 -10.62 2.60 -3.13
C VAL A 109 -9.91 2.33 -4.45
N ASP A 110 -9.26 1.18 -4.53
CA ASP A 110 -8.67 0.67 -5.77
C ASP A 110 -8.64 -0.87 -5.77
N ASP A 111 -8.33 -1.48 -6.91
CA ASP A 111 -7.99 -2.89 -6.97
C ASP A 111 -6.60 -3.16 -7.55
N SER A 112 -6.04 -4.28 -7.09
CA SER A 112 -4.70 -4.70 -7.47
C SER A 112 -4.73 -6.14 -7.95
N GLY A 113 -4.27 -6.35 -9.18
CA GLY A 113 -4.12 -7.66 -9.79
C GLY A 113 -2.71 -8.23 -9.63
N ASP A 114 -2.64 -9.47 -9.14
CA ASP A 114 -1.43 -10.26 -8.98
C ASP A 114 -1.50 -11.49 -9.90
N ARG A 115 -0.60 -11.52 -10.90
CA ARG A 115 -0.56 -12.60 -11.91
C ARG A 115 -0.23 -13.93 -11.23
N LYS A 116 -0.91 -15.01 -11.64
CA LYS A 116 -0.67 -16.37 -11.16
C LYS A 116 -0.66 -17.36 -12.32
N ASP A 117 0.24 -18.33 -12.22
CA ASP A 117 0.29 -19.46 -13.13
C ASP A 117 -0.48 -20.65 -12.53
N GLY A 118 -1.46 -21.17 -13.28
CA GLY A 118 -2.30 -22.30 -12.88
C GLY A 118 -3.68 -21.92 -12.33
N THR A 119 -4.37 -22.90 -11.75
CA THR A 119 -5.77 -22.82 -11.30
C THR A 119 -5.97 -23.23 -9.84
N ALA A 120 -4.90 -23.62 -9.14
CA ALA A 120 -4.98 -24.19 -7.79
C ALA A 120 -4.99 -23.15 -6.66
N THR A 121 -4.74 -21.88 -6.97
CA THR A 121 -4.77 -20.78 -5.99
C THR A 121 -6.20 -20.27 -5.85
N ALA A 122 -6.66 -20.07 -4.61
CA ALA A 122 -7.96 -19.46 -4.34
C ALA A 122 -8.11 -18.12 -5.08
N HIS A 123 -9.34 -17.79 -5.50
CA HIS A 123 -9.69 -16.56 -6.23
C HIS A 123 -9.08 -16.41 -7.63
N VAL A 124 -8.23 -17.33 -8.08
CA VAL A 124 -7.58 -17.20 -9.39
C VAL A 124 -8.63 -17.28 -10.50
N GLY A 125 -8.50 -16.40 -11.48
CA GLY A 125 -9.35 -16.40 -12.66
C GLY A 125 -8.78 -15.51 -13.75
N LYS A 126 -9.34 -15.62 -14.97
CA LYS A 126 -9.05 -14.67 -16.05
C LYS A 126 -9.72 -13.33 -15.74
N GLN A 127 -8.90 -12.32 -15.51
CA GLN A 127 -9.33 -10.98 -15.10
C GLN A 127 -8.44 -9.94 -15.77
N TYR A 128 -8.92 -8.72 -15.94
CA TYR A 128 -8.03 -7.63 -16.33
C TYR A 128 -7.05 -7.36 -15.18
N LEU A 129 -5.75 -7.50 -15.46
CA LEU A 129 -4.69 -7.22 -14.50
C LEU A 129 -4.03 -5.91 -14.88
N GLY A 130 -4.27 -4.84 -14.10
CA GLY A 130 -3.70 -3.52 -14.35
C GLY A 130 -2.17 -3.52 -14.45
N SER A 131 -1.49 -4.36 -13.67
CA SER A 131 -0.04 -4.55 -13.68
C SER A 131 0.54 -5.06 -15.00
N VAL A 132 -0.27 -5.76 -15.81
CA VAL A 132 0.15 -6.34 -17.10
C VAL A 132 -0.61 -5.72 -18.28
N GLY A 133 -1.56 -4.82 -18.01
CA GLY A 133 -2.35 -4.09 -19.01
C GLY A 133 -3.27 -4.97 -19.88
N LYS A 134 -3.55 -6.21 -19.46
CA LYS A 134 -4.32 -7.18 -20.26
C LYS A 134 -5.13 -8.12 -19.39
N ILE A 135 -6.04 -8.87 -20.02
CA ILE A 135 -6.71 -9.98 -19.38
C ILE A 135 -5.72 -11.15 -19.26
N ASP A 136 -5.47 -11.58 -18.03
CA ASP A 136 -4.64 -12.74 -17.74
C ASP A 136 -5.14 -13.45 -16.48
N ARG A 137 -4.57 -14.62 -16.14
CA ARG A 137 -4.86 -15.31 -14.90
C ARG A 137 -4.19 -14.63 -13.73
N GLY A 138 -4.98 -14.33 -12.70
CA GLY A 138 -4.48 -13.74 -11.48
C GLY A 138 -5.52 -13.69 -10.38
N VAL A 139 -5.05 -13.26 -9.22
CA VAL A 139 -5.88 -12.88 -8.07
C VAL A 139 -6.01 -11.37 -8.10
N VAL A 140 -7.23 -10.85 -8.00
CA VAL A 140 -7.46 -9.41 -7.85
C VAL A 140 -7.95 -9.15 -6.44
N THR A 141 -7.32 -8.20 -5.76
CA THR A 141 -7.68 -7.79 -4.40
C THR A 141 -8.17 -6.35 -4.42
N VAL A 142 -9.39 -6.14 -3.93
CA VAL A 142 -9.92 -4.78 -3.69
C VAL A 142 -9.34 -4.30 -2.37
N THR A 143 -8.85 -3.06 -2.33
CA THR A 143 -8.23 -2.49 -1.13
C THR A 143 -8.73 -1.08 -0.86
N THR A 144 -8.69 -0.69 0.41
CA THR A 144 -8.80 0.70 0.83
C THR A 144 -7.47 1.21 1.37
N CYS A 145 -7.16 2.48 1.08
CA CYS A 145 -5.96 3.18 1.55
C CYS A 145 -6.39 4.54 2.13
N TRP A 146 -5.98 4.86 3.35
CA TRP A 146 -6.19 6.20 3.90
C TRP A 146 -4.97 7.05 3.54
N ALA A 147 -5.18 8.30 3.13
CA ALA A 147 -4.11 9.22 2.77
C ALA A 147 -4.43 10.68 3.11
N ASP A 148 -3.40 11.41 3.54
CA ASP A 148 -3.34 12.87 3.55
C ASP A 148 -2.03 13.32 2.83
N GLU A 149 -1.68 14.59 2.94
CA GLU A 149 -0.45 15.15 2.37
C GLU A 149 0.82 14.67 3.09
N ARG A 150 0.70 14.08 4.30
CA ARG A 150 1.81 13.68 5.17
C ARG A 150 2.10 12.18 5.07
N VAL A 151 1.05 11.36 5.11
CA VAL A 151 1.11 9.91 5.31
C VAL A 151 -0.02 9.20 4.54
N TYR A 152 0.25 7.96 4.16
CA TYR A 152 -0.76 7.06 3.59
C TYR A 152 -0.53 5.64 4.07
N TYR A 153 -1.58 4.85 4.22
CA TYR A 153 -1.47 3.45 4.61
C TYR A 153 -2.66 2.61 4.14
N PRO A 154 -2.43 1.34 3.76
CA PRO A 154 -3.50 0.37 3.53
C PRO A 154 -4.37 0.19 4.78
N VAL A 155 -5.68 0.12 4.59
CA VAL A 155 -6.67 -0.03 5.67
C VAL A 155 -7.25 -1.44 5.68
N HIS A 156 -7.97 -1.81 4.63
CA HIS A 156 -8.53 -3.15 4.45
C HIS A 156 -8.22 -3.70 3.06
N SER A 157 -8.28 -5.02 2.92
CA SER A 157 -8.06 -5.73 1.67
C SER A 157 -8.94 -6.97 1.60
N CYS A 158 -9.56 -7.21 0.45
CA CYS A 158 -10.37 -8.40 0.23
C CYS A 158 -10.15 -8.95 -1.19
N PRO A 159 -9.64 -10.20 -1.32
CA PRO A 159 -9.59 -10.89 -2.60
C PRO A 159 -10.98 -11.04 -3.22
N TYR A 160 -11.11 -10.65 -4.48
CA TYR A 160 -12.32 -10.87 -5.26
C TYR A 160 -12.34 -12.29 -5.84
N THR A 161 -13.40 -13.04 -5.53
CA THR A 161 -13.62 -14.39 -6.05
C THR A 161 -14.49 -14.33 -7.32
N PRO A 162 -13.99 -14.74 -8.49
CA PRO A 162 -14.79 -14.78 -9.71
C PRO A 162 -15.99 -15.73 -9.60
N ALA A 163 -17.10 -15.37 -10.25
CA ALA A 163 -18.36 -16.11 -10.18
C ALA A 163 -18.26 -17.63 -10.46
N HIS A 164 -17.33 -18.07 -11.32
CA HIS A 164 -17.17 -19.49 -11.66
C HIS A 164 -16.63 -20.37 -10.51
N HIS A 165 -16.20 -19.78 -9.40
CA HIS A 165 -15.87 -20.51 -8.16
C HIS A 165 -17.12 -20.87 -7.32
N PHE A 166 -18.27 -20.29 -7.64
CA PHE A 166 -19.52 -20.49 -6.88
C PHE A 166 -20.47 -21.44 -7.62
N PRO A 167 -21.16 -22.36 -6.91
CA PRO A 167 -22.09 -23.31 -7.53
C PRO A 167 -23.19 -22.64 -8.36
N ARG A 168 -23.70 -21.48 -7.91
CA ARG A 168 -24.74 -20.71 -8.63
C ARG A 168 -24.20 -19.52 -9.42
N GLY A 169 -22.89 -19.44 -9.64
CA GLY A 169 -22.29 -18.36 -10.41
C GLY A 169 -22.59 -16.99 -9.80
N LYS A 170 -23.08 -16.06 -10.63
CA LYS A 170 -23.44 -14.69 -10.21
C LYS A 170 -24.67 -14.63 -9.29
N ASN A 171 -25.49 -15.68 -9.27
CA ASN A 171 -26.72 -15.75 -8.46
C ASN A 171 -26.45 -16.44 -7.10
N ASP A 172 -25.19 -16.77 -6.81
CA ASP A 172 -24.82 -17.33 -5.52
C ASP A 172 -24.88 -16.23 -4.43
N PRO A 173 -25.52 -16.46 -3.27
CA PRO A 173 -25.59 -15.48 -2.20
C PRO A 173 -24.22 -15.15 -1.61
N GLY A 174 -23.22 -16.04 -1.77
CA GLY A 174 -21.83 -15.77 -1.40
C GLY A 174 -21.05 -14.98 -2.46
N PHE A 175 -21.56 -14.83 -3.69
CA PHE A 175 -20.89 -14.07 -4.73
C PHE A 175 -21.04 -12.57 -4.47
N ARG A 176 -19.91 -11.87 -4.48
CA ARG A 176 -19.86 -10.43 -4.29
C ARG A 176 -19.05 -9.81 -5.42
N THR A 177 -19.63 -8.80 -6.06
CA THR A 177 -18.92 -7.99 -7.07
C THR A 177 -17.82 -7.16 -6.41
N LYS A 178 -16.82 -6.73 -7.19
CA LYS A 178 -15.79 -5.80 -6.70
C LYS A 178 -16.37 -4.51 -6.14
N LEU A 179 -17.47 -4.00 -6.73
CA LEU A 179 -18.18 -2.81 -6.27
C LEU A 179 -18.77 -3.02 -4.87
N GLN A 180 -19.42 -4.17 -4.64
CA GLN A 180 -19.95 -4.52 -3.31
C GLN A 180 -18.81 -4.71 -2.30
N ILE A 181 -17.69 -5.31 -2.71
CA ILE A 181 -16.53 -5.46 -1.83
C ILE A 181 -15.99 -4.06 -1.46
N ALA A 182 -15.78 -3.19 -2.43
CA ALA A 182 -15.31 -1.83 -2.20
C ALA A 182 -16.20 -1.02 -1.25
N ALA A 183 -17.53 -1.09 -1.42
CA ALA A 183 -18.47 -0.36 -0.58
C ALA A 183 -18.41 -0.87 0.87
N ASP A 184 -18.35 -2.19 1.06
CA ASP A 184 -18.17 -2.77 2.39
C ASP A 184 -16.84 -2.41 3.03
N LEU A 185 -15.73 -2.41 2.26
CA LEU A 185 -14.43 -2.01 2.81
C LEU A 185 -14.42 -0.54 3.24
N ALA A 186 -15.15 0.32 2.52
CA ALA A 186 -15.31 1.72 2.91
C ALA A 186 -16.18 1.87 4.18
N ALA A 187 -17.26 1.10 4.28
CA ALA A 187 -18.09 1.05 5.48
C ALA A 187 -17.33 0.48 6.69
N GLN A 188 -16.51 -0.56 6.50
CA GLN A 188 -15.64 -1.12 7.52
C GLN A 188 -14.60 -0.11 8.01
N ALA A 189 -13.99 0.67 7.10
CA ALA A 189 -13.06 1.72 7.49
C ALA A 189 -13.72 2.77 8.41
N LYS A 190 -14.93 3.22 8.07
CA LYS A 190 -15.72 4.11 8.93
C LYS A 190 -16.06 3.47 10.27
N ALA A 191 -16.48 2.20 10.27
CA ALA A 191 -16.79 1.46 11.50
C ALA A 191 -15.55 1.23 12.39
N ALA A 192 -14.36 1.14 11.80
CA ALA A 192 -13.08 1.06 12.49
C ALA A 192 -12.60 2.42 13.05
N GLY A 193 -13.41 3.48 12.93
CA GLY A 193 -13.11 4.81 13.48
C GLY A 193 -12.26 5.71 12.57
N LEU A 194 -12.03 5.32 11.31
CA LEU A 194 -11.34 6.21 10.37
C LEU A 194 -12.23 7.39 10.02
N VAL A 195 -11.64 8.59 10.12
CA VAL A 195 -12.26 9.84 9.69
C VAL A 195 -11.63 10.29 8.37
N PHE A 196 -12.45 10.70 7.42
CA PHE A 196 -12.01 11.16 6.11
C PHE A 196 -13.07 12.07 5.48
N ARG A 197 -12.64 12.91 4.55
CA ARG A 197 -13.47 13.89 3.85
C ARG A 197 -14.41 13.25 2.83
N ALA A 198 -13.89 12.27 2.10
CA ALA A 198 -14.59 11.57 1.05
C ALA A 198 -13.88 10.26 0.67
N VAL A 199 -14.64 9.35 0.07
CA VAL A 199 -14.12 8.20 -0.67
C VAL A 199 -13.68 8.65 -2.06
N ALA A 200 -12.47 8.31 -2.46
CA ALA A 200 -11.96 8.57 -3.81
C ALA A 200 -11.72 7.27 -4.58
N ALA A 201 -12.13 7.23 -5.84
CA ALA A 201 -11.95 6.07 -6.70
C ALA A 201 -11.81 6.48 -8.18
N ASP A 202 -11.23 5.61 -8.99
CA ASP A 202 -11.07 5.83 -10.42
C ASP A 202 -12.38 5.58 -11.20
N CYS A 203 -12.33 5.67 -12.53
CA CYS A 203 -13.49 5.45 -13.38
C CYS A 203 -13.99 4.00 -13.47
N ALA A 204 -13.22 3.00 -13.04
CA ALA A 204 -13.72 1.63 -12.96
C ALA A 204 -14.82 1.50 -11.90
N TYR A 205 -14.74 2.33 -10.85
CA TYR A 205 -15.75 2.44 -9.79
C TYR A 205 -16.71 3.62 -10.02
N GLY A 206 -16.20 4.80 -10.39
CA GLY A 206 -17.01 6.03 -10.48
C GLY A 206 -18.05 6.03 -11.59
N ASP A 207 -17.82 5.30 -12.68
CA ASP A 207 -18.82 5.11 -13.74
C ASP A 207 -20.04 4.28 -13.26
N GLN A 208 -19.97 3.62 -12.10
CA GLN A 208 -21.00 2.69 -11.64
C GLN A 208 -21.99 3.40 -10.71
N ASP A 209 -23.22 3.61 -11.16
CA ASP A 209 -24.29 4.20 -10.34
C ASP A 209 -24.53 3.38 -9.07
N SER A 210 -24.54 2.04 -9.17
CA SER A 210 -24.75 1.15 -8.03
C SER A 210 -23.70 1.31 -6.92
N PHE A 211 -22.46 1.62 -7.29
CA PHE A 211 -21.40 1.88 -6.31
C PHE A 211 -21.61 3.22 -5.60
N ARG A 212 -21.92 4.29 -6.36
CA ARG A 212 -22.24 5.60 -5.80
C ARG A 212 -23.46 5.57 -4.89
N SER A 213 -24.52 4.87 -5.28
CA SER A 213 -25.69 4.64 -4.42
C SER A 213 -25.33 3.89 -3.15
N SER A 214 -24.51 2.83 -3.24
CA SER A 214 -24.09 2.06 -2.06
C SER A 214 -23.30 2.92 -1.05
N LEU A 215 -22.45 3.83 -1.52
CA LEU A 215 -21.75 4.77 -0.63
C LEU A 215 -22.70 5.81 -0.04
N HIS A 216 -23.62 6.33 -0.83
CA HIS A 216 -24.65 7.26 -0.36
C HIS A 216 -25.48 6.64 0.78
N ASP A 217 -25.96 5.41 0.59
CA ASP A 217 -26.74 4.66 1.58
C ASP A 217 -25.94 4.37 2.86
N ALA A 218 -24.61 4.19 2.74
CA ALA A 218 -23.69 4.02 3.87
C ALA A 218 -23.31 5.36 4.56
N GLY A 219 -23.82 6.50 4.07
CA GLY A 219 -23.46 7.83 4.55
C GLY A 219 -21.96 8.12 4.35
N LEU A 220 -21.45 7.78 3.16
CA LEU A 220 -20.06 7.97 2.76
C LEU A 220 -20.01 8.95 1.57
N PRO A 221 -19.53 10.20 1.77
CA PRO A 221 -19.38 11.15 0.68
C PRO A 221 -18.28 10.68 -0.26
N PHE A 222 -18.33 11.09 -1.53
CA PHE A 222 -17.38 10.64 -2.55
C PHE A 222 -16.90 11.73 -3.50
N VAL A 223 -15.71 11.51 -4.07
CA VAL A 223 -15.17 12.22 -5.25
C VAL A 223 -14.53 11.18 -6.16
N MET A 224 -15.16 10.87 -7.29
CA MET A 224 -14.71 9.77 -8.16
C MET A 224 -14.53 10.22 -9.60
N ALA A 225 -13.59 9.59 -10.31
CA ALA A 225 -13.44 9.83 -11.74
C ALA A 225 -14.50 9.13 -12.57
N LEU A 226 -14.73 9.70 -13.74
CA LEU A 226 -15.60 9.21 -14.79
C LEU A 226 -14.81 9.05 -16.08
N LYS A 227 -15.23 8.12 -16.95
CA LYS A 227 -14.70 8.11 -18.31
C LYS A 227 -15.21 9.35 -19.07
N PRO A 228 -14.36 9.97 -19.92
CA PRO A 228 -14.76 11.15 -20.68
C PRO A 228 -15.98 10.91 -21.56
N ARG A 229 -16.12 9.69 -22.08
CA ARG A 229 -17.18 9.26 -22.99
C ARG A 229 -18.21 8.33 -22.32
N HIS A 230 -18.30 8.37 -20.99
CA HIS A 230 -19.38 7.65 -20.29
C HIS A 230 -20.71 8.31 -20.65
N GLY A 231 -21.54 7.62 -21.43
CA GLY A 231 -22.81 8.14 -21.90
C GLY A 231 -23.90 8.08 -20.83
N THR A 232 -24.58 9.19 -20.58
CA THR A 232 -25.89 9.21 -19.92
C THR A 232 -26.99 9.35 -20.97
N TRP A 233 -28.22 9.04 -20.60
CA TRP A 233 -29.37 9.27 -21.45
C TRP A 233 -29.62 10.78 -21.64
N ALA A 234 -29.88 11.20 -22.87
CA ALA A 234 -30.12 12.59 -23.24
C ALA A 234 -31.13 12.69 -24.39
N TYR A 235 -31.85 13.80 -24.50
CA TYR A 235 -32.80 14.06 -25.58
C TYR A 235 -32.13 14.77 -26.75
N GLY A 236 -32.25 14.22 -27.97
CA GLY A 236 -31.86 14.91 -29.20
C GLY A 236 -30.40 15.41 -29.20
N PRO A 237 -30.14 16.72 -29.42
CA PRO A 237 -28.78 17.29 -29.50
C PRO A 237 -28.16 17.63 -28.12
N ASP A 238 -28.74 17.17 -27.02
CA ASP A 238 -28.22 17.44 -25.67
C ASP A 238 -26.89 16.76 -25.39
N VAL A 239 -26.12 17.34 -24.45
CA VAL A 239 -24.90 16.72 -23.95
C VAL A 239 -25.21 15.37 -23.34
N HIS A 240 -24.45 14.35 -23.70
CA HIS A 240 -24.65 13.00 -23.21
C HIS A 240 -23.36 12.40 -22.61
N THR A 241 -22.22 13.07 -22.72
CA THR A 241 -20.98 12.63 -22.06
C THR A 241 -20.32 13.74 -21.22
N PRO A 242 -19.47 13.38 -20.24
CA PRO A 242 -18.69 14.36 -19.48
C PRO A 242 -17.82 15.27 -20.34
N VAL A 243 -17.22 14.76 -21.42
CA VAL A 243 -16.43 15.60 -22.33
C VAL A 243 -17.29 16.59 -23.11
N ASP A 244 -18.49 16.20 -23.57
CA ASP A 244 -19.40 17.13 -24.25
C ASP A 244 -19.85 18.24 -23.30
N ALA A 245 -20.13 17.90 -22.04
CA ALA A 245 -20.47 18.86 -21.00
C ALA A 245 -19.32 19.85 -20.74
N ALA A 246 -18.08 19.37 -20.73
CA ALA A 246 -16.90 20.22 -20.59
C ALA A 246 -16.69 21.16 -21.78
N LEU A 247 -16.93 20.69 -23.01
CA LEU A 247 -16.80 21.49 -24.24
C LEU A 247 -17.82 22.62 -24.35
N ARG A 248 -18.91 22.59 -23.56
CA ARG A 248 -19.88 23.71 -23.46
C ARG A 248 -19.47 24.80 -22.47
N LEU A 249 -18.44 24.57 -21.67
CA LEU A 249 -17.96 25.57 -20.70
C LEU A 249 -17.24 26.71 -21.43
N SER A 250 -17.53 27.93 -21.00
CA SER A 250 -16.97 29.15 -21.55
C SER A 250 -15.50 29.25 -21.16
N TRP A 251 -14.61 29.32 -22.15
CA TRP A 251 -13.18 29.56 -21.98
C TRP A 251 -12.68 30.46 -23.10
N ARG A 252 -11.83 31.43 -22.76
CA ARG A 252 -11.13 32.27 -23.74
C ARG A 252 -9.62 32.17 -23.58
N ASP A 253 -9.12 32.55 -22.41
CA ASP A 253 -7.69 32.57 -22.08
C ASP A 253 -7.49 32.66 -20.55
N PRO A 254 -6.26 32.50 -20.02
CA PRO A 254 -6.00 32.57 -18.59
C PRO A 254 -6.40 33.87 -17.89
N GLU A 255 -6.46 35.00 -18.60
CA GLU A 255 -6.91 36.28 -18.04
C GLU A 255 -8.45 36.43 -18.08
N HIS A 256 -9.10 35.68 -18.96
CA HIS A 256 -10.55 35.66 -19.16
C HIS A 256 -11.09 34.21 -19.09
N PRO A 257 -11.08 33.58 -17.90
CA PRO A 257 -11.26 32.14 -17.78
C PRO A 257 -12.72 31.67 -17.92
N GLY A 258 -13.69 32.58 -18.00
CA GLY A 258 -15.11 32.25 -18.15
C GLY A 258 -15.63 31.41 -16.98
N ASP A 259 -16.07 30.19 -17.27
CA ASP A 259 -16.61 29.25 -16.26
C ASP A 259 -15.52 28.58 -15.41
N TRP A 260 -14.25 28.72 -15.80
CA TRP A 260 -13.12 28.04 -15.16
C TRP A 260 -12.51 28.83 -14.02
N THR A 261 -12.19 28.13 -12.94
CA THR A 261 -11.48 28.65 -11.78
C THR A 261 -10.04 28.16 -11.80
N ARG A 262 -9.07 29.07 -11.63
CA ARG A 262 -7.66 28.72 -11.52
C ARG A 262 -7.39 27.97 -10.20
N ILE A 263 -6.74 26.82 -10.28
CA ILE A 263 -6.36 25.98 -9.15
C ILE A 263 -4.85 25.81 -9.14
N GLU A 264 -4.20 26.14 -8.02
CA GLU A 264 -2.80 25.81 -7.81
C GLU A 264 -2.70 24.43 -7.16
N ARG A 265 -1.94 23.53 -7.79
CA ARG A 265 -1.65 22.21 -7.26
C ARG A 265 -0.21 22.17 -6.78
N THR A 266 -0.03 21.92 -5.49
CA THR A 266 1.29 21.77 -4.86
C THR A 266 1.61 20.30 -4.66
N PHE A 267 2.84 19.93 -4.98
CA PHE A 267 3.37 18.59 -4.82
C PHE A 267 4.35 18.54 -3.65
N ARG A 268 4.69 17.34 -3.20
CA ARG A 268 5.43 17.14 -1.94
C ARG A 268 6.85 17.70 -1.96
N ASP A 269 7.49 17.73 -3.12
CA ASP A 269 8.82 18.32 -3.36
C ASP A 269 8.75 19.86 -3.51
N GLY A 270 7.58 20.47 -3.32
CA GLY A 270 7.36 21.90 -3.39
C GLY A 270 7.07 22.44 -4.80
N HIS A 271 7.10 21.62 -5.86
CA HIS A 271 6.72 22.12 -7.17
C HIS A 271 5.22 22.42 -7.23
N THR A 272 4.86 23.46 -7.98
CA THR A 272 3.47 23.85 -8.20
C THR A 272 3.11 23.77 -9.67
N THR A 273 1.90 23.31 -9.98
CA THR A 273 1.34 23.39 -11.34
C THR A 273 0.03 24.14 -11.31
N THR A 274 -0.23 24.93 -12.35
CA THR A 274 -1.54 25.56 -12.53
C THR A 274 -2.46 24.59 -13.26
N TRP A 275 -3.62 24.35 -12.66
CA TRP A 275 -4.75 23.64 -13.25
C TRP A 275 -5.96 24.57 -13.26
N TRP A 276 -7.02 24.14 -13.92
CA TRP A 276 -8.29 24.82 -14.01
C TRP A 276 -9.40 23.86 -13.64
N ALA A 277 -10.43 24.32 -12.94
CA ALA A 277 -11.59 23.52 -12.60
C ALA A 277 -12.90 24.26 -12.84
N ALA A 278 -13.94 23.54 -13.23
CA ALA A 278 -15.26 24.10 -13.52
C ALA A 278 -16.38 23.13 -13.15
N GLU A 279 -17.57 23.66 -12.91
CA GLU A 279 -18.81 22.90 -12.74
C GLU A 279 -19.48 22.72 -14.10
N ALA A 280 -19.72 21.48 -14.51
CA ALA A 280 -20.43 21.16 -15.74
C ALA A 280 -21.84 20.62 -15.43
N ARG A 281 -22.72 20.67 -16.43
CA ARG A 281 -24.08 20.11 -16.37
C ARG A 281 -24.21 18.95 -17.34
N LEU A 282 -24.72 17.82 -16.87
CA LEU A 282 -24.92 16.61 -17.67
C LEU A 282 -26.15 15.85 -17.16
N GLY A 283 -27.27 15.94 -17.88
CA GLY A 283 -28.55 15.39 -17.42
C GLY A 283 -28.94 15.97 -16.05
N TRP A 284 -29.14 15.10 -15.06
CA TRP A 284 -29.44 15.49 -13.67
C TRP A 284 -28.20 15.83 -12.83
N TRP A 285 -26.98 15.77 -13.39
CA TRP A 285 -25.77 16.24 -12.71
C TRP A 285 -25.54 17.72 -12.96
N GLY A 286 -25.10 18.42 -11.91
CA GLY A 286 -24.81 19.85 -12.00
C GLY A 286 -24.42 20.46 -10.66
N PRO A 287 -24.05 21.76 -10.64
CA PRO A 287 -23.51 22.45 -9.48
C PRO A 287 -24.43 22.43 -8.25
N ASP A 288 -25.74 22.34 -8.46
CA ASP A 288 -26.77 22.34 -7.42
C ASP A 288 -27.51 20.98 -7.33
N GLY A 289 -27.08 19.99 -8.10
CA GLY A 289 -27.68 18.64 -8.12
C GLY A 289 -27.16 17.74 -7.00
N ASN A 290 -27.83 16.58 -6.83
CA ASN A 290 -27.40 15.55 -5.86
C ASN A 290 -26.00 15.01 -6.15
N VAL A 291 -25.61 15.03 -7.41
CA VAL A 291 -24.24 14.76 -7.87
C VAL A 291 -23.79 15.95 -8.72
N ARG A 292 -22.64 16.51 -8.38
CA ARG A 292 -21.94 17.52 -9.18
C ARG A 292 -21.04 16.83 -10.19
N LEU A 293 -20.93 17.43 -11.38
CA LEU A 293 -19.93 17.08 -12.37
C LEU A 293 -18.87 18.19 -12.37
N VAL A 294 -17.68 17.86 -11.87
CA VAL A 294 -16.53 18.77 -11.86
C VAL A 294 -15.55 18.34 -12.94
N VAL A 295 -15.13 19.28 -13.77
CA VAL A 295 -14.07 19.07 -14.75
C VAL A 295 -12.83 19.78 -14.24
N ALA A 296 -11.70 19.07 -14.16
CA ALA A 296 -10.42 19.65 -13.76
C ALA A 296 -9.34 19.30 -14.78
N THR A 297 -8.60 20.28 -15.28
CA THR A 297 -7.65 20.07 -16.38
C THR A 297 -6.43 20.98 -16.29
N ALA A 298 -5.33 20.57 -16.91
CA ALA A 298 -4.18 21.44 -17.14
C ALA A 298 -4.45 22.50 -18.23
N ASP A 299 -5.36 22.22 -19.18
CA ASP A 299 -5.67 23.14 -20.29
C ASP A 299 -7.15 23.03 -20.72
N PRO A 300 -7.98 24.04 -20.39
CA PRO A 300 -9.38 24.10 -20.79
C PRO A 300 -9.62 24.16 -22.30
N ALA A 301 -8.65 24.65 -23.09
CA ALA A 301 -8.82 24.79 -24.54
C ALA A 301 -8.72 23.44 -25.26
N THR A 302 -7.87 22.54 -24.78
CA THR A 302 -7.56 21.27 -25.46
C THR A 302 -8.06 20.03 -24.72
N LEU A 303 -8.40 20.14 -23.43
CA LEU A 303 -8.84 19.04 -22.57
C LEU A 303 -7.95 17.78 -22.74
N PRO A 304 -6.64 17.87 -22.50
CA PRO A 304 -5.70 16.79 -22.76
C PRO A 304 -6.06 15.53 -21.97
N ALA A 305 -6.14 14.39 -22.65
CA ALA A 305 -6.65 13.13 -22.07
C ALA A 305 -5.91 12.65 -20.81
N LYS A 306 -4.59 12.89 -20.71
CA LYS A 306 -3.77 12.50 -19.54
C LYS A 306 -3.76 13.54 -18.41
N ALA A 307 -4.30 14.72 -18.65
CA ALA A 307 -4.29 15.83 -17.70
C ALA A 307 -5.67 16.50 -17.62
N THR A 308 -6.73 15.71 -17.79
CA THR A 308 -8.13 16.12 -17.61
C THR A 308 -8.85 15.06 -16.79
N TRP A 309 -9.52 15.50 -15.74
CA TRP A 309 -10.34 14.69 -14.85
C TRP A 309 -11.79 15.13 -14.98
N TYR A 310 -12.67 14.15 -15.12
CA TYR A 310 -14.12 14.32 -15.04
C TYR A 310 -14.55 13.65 -13.74
N LEU A 311 -15.08 14.43 -12.81
CA LEU A 311 -15.28 14.00 -11.42
C LEU A 311 -16.75 14.08 -11.05
N ALA A 312 -17.27 13.01 -10.46
CA ALA A 312 -18.58 13.00 -9.79
C ALA A 312 -18.38 13.15 -8.28
N THR A 313 -19.18 14.01 -7.64
CA THR A 313 -19.20 14.13 -6.17
C THR A 313 -20.59 14.46 -5.63
N ASP A 314 -20.93 13.94 -4.46
CA ASP A 314 -22.15 14.28 -3.73
C ASP A 314 -21.97 15.41 -2.71
N LEU A 315 -20.73 15.88 -2.50
CA LEU A 315 -20.41 17.01 -1.64
C LEU A 315 -21.04 18.30 -2.18
N PRO A 316 -21.78 19.08 -1.36
CA PRO A 316 -22.50 20.25 -1.87
C PRO A 316 -21.53 21.36 -2.28
N ARG A 317 -21.91 22.14 -3.29
CA ARG A 317 -21.16 23.33 -3.71
C ARG A 317 -21.36 24.44 -2.68
N PRO A 318 -20.31 25.20 -2.30
CA PRO A 318 -20.48 26.38 -1.45
C PRO A 318 -21.54 27.33 -2.00
N GLY A 319 -22.52 27.70 -1.17
CA GLY A 319 -23.63 28.59 -1.54
C GLY A 319 -24.74 27.94 -2.37
N SER A 320 -24.72 26.62 -2.63
CA SER A 320 -25.85 25.96 -3.29
C SER A 320 -27.00 25.69 -2.31
N PRO A 321 -28.25 25.54 -2.79
CA PRO A 321 -29.38 25.17 -1.94
C PRO A 321 -29.17 23.87 -1.16
N ARG A 322 -28.39 22.94 -1.71
CA ARG A 322 -28.07 21.64 -1.08
C ARG A 322 -27.26 21.74 0.21
N VAL A 323 -26.63 22.88 0.50
CA VAL A 323 -25.85 23.05 1.74
C VAL A 323 -26.71 22.85 2.98
N ALA A 324 -27.98 23.26 2.94
CA ALA A 324 -28.90 23.09 4.07
C ALA A 324 -29.41 21.65 4.25
N GLU A 325 -29.39 20.85 3.18
CA GLU A 325 -29.96 19.50 3.15
C GLU A 325 -28.89 18.41 3.27
N SER A 326 -27.63 18.74 2.98
CA SER A 326 -26.53 17.78 2.99
C SER A 326 -26.00 17.55 4.41
N PRO A 327 -25.74 16.29 4.82
CA PRO A 327 -25.06 15.99 6.07
C PRO A 327 -23.55 16.33 6.01
N TYR A 328 -23.03 16.76 4.85
CA TYR A 328 -21.61 16.99 4.63
C TYR A 328 -21.30 18.47 4.43
N PRO A 329 -20.17 18.98 4.96
CA PRO A 329 -19.72 20.32 4.67
C PRO A 329 -19.55 20.55 3.16
N PRO A 330 -19.81 21.77 2.65
CA PRO A 330 -19.60 22.07 1.23
C PRO A 330 -18.14 22.00 0.83
N ALA A 331 -17.90 21.65 -0.45
CA ALA A 331 -16.57 21.50 -1.03
C ALA A 331 -16.38 22.38 -2.26
N ALA A 332 -15.42 23.30 -2.19
CA ALA A 332 -15.03 24.13 -3.34
C ALA A 332 -14.28 23.31 -4.40
N LEU A 333 -14.17 23.84 -5.62
CA LEU A 333 -13.46 23.18 -6.73
C LEU A 333 -12.01 22.79 -6.36
N ALA A 334 -11.29 23.68 -5.68
CA ALA A 334 -9.93 23.41 -5.19
C ALA A 334 -9.87 22.20 -4.26
N GLU A 335 -10.85 22.05 -3.37
CA GLU A 335 -10.92 20.92 -2.44
C GLU A 335 -11.22 19.61 -3.17
N ILE A 336 -12.12 19.63 -4.15
CA ILE A 336 -12.43 18.45 -4.98
C ILE A 336 -11.20 17.97 -5.76
N VAL A 337 -10.46 18.91 -6.36
CA VAL A 337 -9.20 18.62 -7.05
C VAL A 337 -8.15 18.07 -6.08
N ARG A 338 -8.07 18.60 -4.85
CA ARG A 338 -7.17 18.09 -3.80
C ARG A 338 -7.54 16.66 -3.40
N ILE A 339 -8.81 16.40 -3.09
CA ILE A 339 -9.32 15.07 -2.68
C ILE A 339 -8.98 14.03 -3.76
N TYR A 340 -9.31 14.32 -5.02
CA TYR A 340 -9.02 13.40 -6.10
C TYR A 340 -7.52 13.29 -6.38
N GLY A 341 -6.75 14.37 -6.17
CA GLY A 341 -5.29 14.37 -6.26
C GLY A 341 -4.62 13.36 -5.31
N LEU A 342 -5.13 13.24 -4.08
CA LEU A 342 -4.66 12.28 -3.07
C LEU A 342 -4.90 10.81 -3.46
N ARG A 343 -5.80 10.53 -4.42
CA ARG A 343 -6.03 9.17 -4.94
C ARG A 343 -4.74 8.51 -5.40
N HIS A 344 -3.80 9.25 -5.99
CA HIS A 344 -2.54 8.70 -6.51
C HIS A 344 -1.67 8.02 -5.44
N TRP A 345 -1.89 8.31 -4.15
CA TRP A 345 -1.18 7.62 -3.07
C TRP A 345 -1.47 6.11 -3.01
N VAL A 346 -2.62 5.64 -3.51
CA VAL A 346 -2.89 4.19 -3.57
C VAL A 346 -1.96 3.48 -4.54
N GLU A 347 -1.68 4.09 -5.70
CA GLU A 347 -0.74 3.56 -6.69
C GLU A 347 0.68 3.53 -6.12
N GLN A 348 1.06 4.57 -5.37
CA GLN A 348 2.34 4.61 -4.68
C GLN A 348 2.43 3.55 -3.57
N SER A 349 1.35 3.38 -2.81
CA SER A 349 1.24 2.32 -1.80
C SER A 349 1.41 0.94 -2.44
N TYR A 350 0.78 0.67 -3.57
CA TYR A 350 0.93 -0.60 -4.27
C TYR A 350 2.35 -0.84 -4.75
N LYS A 351 3.02 0.16 -5.32
CA LYS A 351 4.43 0.01 -5.73
C LYS A 351 5.28 -0.43 -4.55
N GLN A 352 5.19 0.26 -3.42
CA GLN A 352 5.98 -0.10 -2.23
C GLN A 352 5.61 -1.47 -1.65
N VAL A 353 4.32 -1.73 -1.51
CA VAL A 353 3.81 -2.97 -0.91
C VAL A 353 4.10 -4.19 -1.81
N LYS A 354 4.05 -4.03 -3.14
CA LYS A 354 4.40 -5.09 -4.11
C LYS A 354 5.89 -5.22 -4.33
N ASP A 355 6.58 -4.11 -4.51
CA ASP A 355 7.96 -4.09 -4.97
C ASP A 355 8.95 -4.24 -3.81
N GLU A 356 8.60 -3.91 -2.57
CA GLU A 356 9.53 -4.04 -1.43
C GLU A 356 9.06 -5.10 -0.44
N LEU A 357 7.78 -5.03 -0.04
CA LEU A 357 7.24 -5.90 1.01
C LEU A 357 6.63 -7.21 0.48
N GLY A 358 6.70 -7.47 -0.83
CA GLY A 358 6.41 -8.79 -1.37
C GLY A 358 4.94 -9.16 -1.47
N TRP A 359 4.01 -8.20 -1.52
CA TRP A 359 2.57 -8.46 -1.67
C TRP A 359 2.22 -9.43 -2.79
N ALA A 360 2.94 -9.36 -3.92
CA ALA A 360 2.68 -10.21 -5.09
C ALA A 360 3.51 -11.51 -5.09
N ASP A 361 4.50 -11.62 -4.19
CA ASP A 361 5.51 -12.69 -4.18
C ASP A 361 5.01 -13.98 -3.52
N PHE A 362 3.84 -13.95 -2.85
CA PHE A 362 3.32 -15.12 -2.18
C PHE A 362 3.02 -16.29 -3.16
N GLN A 363 3.37 -17.49 -2.73
CA GLN A 363 3.11 -18.75 -3.44
C GLN A 363 2.08 -19.64 -2.73
N VAL A 364 1.45 -19.14 -1.68
CA VAL A 364 0.37 -19.84 -0.97
C VAL A 364 -0.88 -19.96 -1.83
N ARG A 365 -1.73 -20.95 -1.49
CA ARG A 365 -2.90 -21.33 -2.31
C ARG A 365 -4.25 -21.13 -1.63
N SER A 366 -4.35 -21.22 -0.30
CA SER A 366 -5.62 -21.08 0.40
C SER A 366 -6.01 -19.60 0.60
N ASP A 367 -7.32 -19.32 0.57
CA ASP A 367 -7.87 -17.98 0.87
C ASP A 367 -7.34 -17.43 2.20
N ALA A 368 -7.38 -18.25 3.26
CA ALA A 368 -6.88 -17.87 4.57
C ALA A 368 -5.41 -17.45 4.54
N ALA A 369 -4.53 -18.20 3.88
CA ALA A 369 -3.11 -17.86 3.80
C ALA A 369 -2.86 -16.58 2.99
N ILE A 370 -3.64 -16.35 1.93
CA ILE A 370 -3.57 -15.12 1.11
C ILE A 370 -3.95 -13.90 1.95
N ARG A 371 -5.10 -13.93 2.63
CA ARG A 371 -5.57 -12.82 3.48
C ARG A 371 -4.61 -12.53 4.63
N ARG A 372 -4.08 -13.58 5.25
CA ARG A 372 -3.07 -13.46 6.31
C ARG A 372 -1.78 -12.84 5.79
N HIS A 373 -1.29 -13.25 4.62
CA HIS A 373 -0.11 -12.64 4.01
C HIS A 373 -0.33 -11.15 3.75
N GLN A 374 -1.46 -10.78 3.12
CA GLN A 374 -1.82 -9.38 2.86
C GLN A 374 -1.88 -8.55 4.14
N THR A 375 -2.44 -9.11 5.21
CA THR A 375 -2.50 -8.45 6.53
C THR A 375 -1.11 -8.27 7.15
N LEU A 376 -0.23 -9.26 7.04
CA LEU A 376 1.15 -9.19 7.55
C LEU A 376 1.99 -8.18 6.76
N VAL A 377 1.79 -8.10 5.45
CA VAL A 377 2.39 -7.07 4.60
C VAL A 377 1.92 -5.67 5.02
N ASN A 378 0.63 -5.49 5.29
CA ASN A 378 0.11 -4.22 5.82
C ASN A 378 0.67 -3.89 7.22
N CYS A 379 0.91 -4.90 8.06
CA CYS A 379 1.59 -4.73 9.35
C CYS A 379 3.03 -4.26 9.18
N ALA A 380 3.79 -4.87 8.27
CA ALA A 380 5.16 -4.45 7.95
C ALA A 380 5.18 -3.00 7.41
N PHE A 381 4.24 -2.66 6.53
CA PHE A 381 4.10 -1.29 6.02
C PHE A 381 3.80 -0.28 7.14
N SER A 382 2.92 -0.63 8.08
CA SER A 382 2.58 0.23 9.22
C SER A 382 3.76 0.40 10.19
N PHE A 383 4.59 -0.64 10.33
CA PHE A 383 5.84 -0.55 11.07
C PHE A 383 6.79 0.49 10.46
N CYS A 384 6.91 0.57 9.13
CA CYS A 384 7.76 1.58 8.48
C CYS A 384 7.36 3.01 8.85
N TRP A 385 6.06 3.30 8.92
CA TRP A 385 5.58 4.60 9.42
C TRP A 385 5.86 4.80 10.91
N ASN A 386 5.64 3.77 11.72
CA ASN A 386 5.93 3.82 13.14
C ASN A 386 7.42 4.13 13.43
N THR A 387 8.34 3.58 12.62
CA THR A 387 9.77 3.88 12.74
C THR A 387 10.15 5.22 12.13
N TRP A 388 9.48 5.64 11.05
CA TRP A 388 9.77 6.90 10.37
C TRP A 388 9.56 8.12 11.27
N PHE A 389 8.52 8.09 12.11
CA PHE A 389 8.24 9.16 13.07
C PHE A 389 8.91 8.96 14.43
N ALA A 390 9.52 7.79 14.68
CA ALA A 390 10.26 7.57 15.90
C ALA A 390 11.57 8.38 15.86
N PRO A 391 11.98 9.02 16.98
CA PRO A 391 13.31 9.60 17.07
C PRO A 391 14.36 8.50 16.86
N PRO A 392 15.47 8.78 16.16
CA PRO A 392 16.52 7.80 15.94
C PRO A 392 17.01 7.27 17.29
N PRO A 393 17.33 5.98 17.40
CA PRO A 393 17.87 5.44 18.65
C PRO A 393 19.13 6.23 19.04
N PRO A 394 19.36 6.49 20.34
CA PRO A 394 20.59 7.12 20.78
C PRO A 394 21.78 6.28 20.31
N VAL A 395 22.71 6.91 19.60
CA VAL A 395 23.97 6.28 19.19
C VAL A 395 24.65 5.78 20.46
N GLN A 396 24.79 4.46 20.61
CA GLN A 396 25.66 3.92 21.64
C GLN A 396 27.09 4.29 21.27
N ALA A 397 27.64 5.30 21.93
CA ALA A 397 29.06 5.59 21.85
C ALA A 397 29.81 4.35 22.32
N GLY A 398 30.48 3.65 21.39
CA GLY A 398 31.45 2.63 21.75
C GLY A 398 32.48 3.21 22.74
N PRO A 399 33.03 2.39 23.66
CA PRO A 399 34.01 2.88 24.61
C PRO A 399 35.18 3.53 23.85
N PRO A 400 35.69 4.70 24.30
CA PRO A 400 36.79 5.36 23.62
C PRO A 400 37.98 4.40 23.57
N ALA A 401 38.52 4.19 22.37
CA ALA A 401 39.75 3.41 22.20
C ALA A 401 40.85 4.10 23.00
N GLY A 402 41.32 3.43 24.06
CA GLY A 402 42.45 3.89 24.86
C GLY A 402 43.73 3.93 24.01
N PRO A 403 44.64 4.88 24.27
CA PRO A 403 45.91 4.92 23.57
C PRO A 403 46.83 3.81 24.09
N ASP A 404 47.45 3.12 23.13
CA ASP A 404 48.72 2.37 23.22
C ASP A 404 48.63 0.88 22.84
N ALA A 405 48.98 0.61 21.58
CA ALA A 405 49.78 -0.55 21.20
C ALA A 405 50.55 -0.22 19.92
N LEU A 406 51.83 0.15 20.08
CA LEU A 406 52.78 0.32 18.97
C LEU A 406 53.07 -1.04 18.28
N PRO A 407 53.35 -1.06 16.96
CA PRO A 407 53.61 -2.29 16.22
C PRO A 407 55.07 -2.75 16.34
N GLY A 408 55.28 -4.05 16.57
CA GLY A 408 56.59 -4.72 16.50
C GLY A 408 57.01 -5.11 15.07
N PRO A 409 58.27 -5.53 14.84
CA PRO A 409 58.93 -5.44 13.53
C PRO A 409 58.56 -6.54 12.53
N LEU A 410 58.53 -6.14 11.26
CA LEU A 410 58.29 -6.94 10.07
C LEU A 410 59.46 -7.86 9.71
N GLU A 411 59.20 -9.14 9.43
CA GLU A 411 60.08 -10.00 8.62
C GLU A 411 59.40 -10.43 7.30
N ARG A 412 60.15 -10.17 6.22
CA ARG A 412 59.93 -10.52 4.79
C ARG A 412 60.03 -12.06 4.61
N GLY A 413 59.37 -12.74 3.68
CA GLY A 413 58.47 -12.37 2.59
C GLY A 413 58.31 -13.56 1.62
N ARG A 414 57.23 -13.59 0.83
CA ARG A 414 57.27 -13.86 -0.62
C ARG A 414 55.91 -13.51 -1.23
N ILE A 415 55.99 -12.74 -2.30
CA ILE A 415 54.94 -12.08 -3.06
C ILE A 415 54.72 -12.90 -4.34
N ASP A 416 53.47 -12.98 -4.82
CA ASP A 416 53.16 -12.65 -6.22
C ASP A 416 51.67 -12.34 -6.45
N VAL A 417 51.43 -11.06 -6.78
CA VAL A 417 50.65 -10.52 -7.95
C VAL A 417 49.11 -10.42 -7.79
N PRO A 418 48.46 -9.33 -8.25
CA PRO A 418 47.87 -8.33 -7.36
C PRO A 418 46.34 -8.22 -7.51
N ALA A 419 45.65 -7.95 -6.41
CA ALA A 419 44.31 -7.35 -6.47
C ALA A 419 44.47 -5.84 -6.76
N ALA A 420 44.18 -5.45 -8.00
CA ALA A 420 44.06 -4.04 -8.39
C ALA A 420 42.74 -3.44 -7.87
N PRO A 421 42.64 -2.11 -7.84
CA PRO A 421 42.70 -1.29 -6.65
C PRO A 421 41.34 -1.11 -5.97
N ALA A 422 41.37 -0.94 -4.65
CA ALA A 422 40.31 -0.28 -3.90
C ALA A 422 40.11 1.14 -4.47
N GLY A 423 39.12 1.27 -5.34
CA GLY A 423 38.63 2.55 -5.82
C GLY A 423 37.91 3.24 -4.69
N LEU A 424 38.60 4.18 -4.04
CA LEU A 424 37.98 5.34 -3.42
C LEU A 424 37.06 5.97 -4.48
N LEU A 425 35.73 5.88 -4.32
CA LEU A 425 34.81 6.76 -5.03
C LEU A 425 33.88 7.45 -4.04
N ALA A 426 33.89 8.75 -4.21
CA ALA A 426 33.24 9.81 -3.47
C ALA A 426 31.69 9.72 -3.55
N PRO A 427 30.97 10.54 -2.77
CA PRO A 427 29.57 10.37 -2.45
C PRO A 427 28.65 10.84 -3.59
N GLY A 428 27.44 10.29 -3.62
CA GLY A 428 26.35 10.83 -4.43
C GLY A 428 25.96 9.91 -5.58
N THR A 429 25.10 8.95 -5.30
CA THR A 429 24.14 8.52 -6.32
C THR A 429 23.08 9.62 -6.44
N ALA A 430 23.02 10.19 -7.65
CA ALA A 430 22.13 11.28 -8.02
C ALA A 430 20.68 11.01 -7.58
N GLY A 431 20.12 11.99 -6.85
CA GLY A 431 18.74 11.97 -6.41
C GLY A 431 17.77 11.73 -7.58
N ARG A 432 16.92 10.73 -7.39
CA ARG A 432 15.68 10.48 -8.15
C ARG A 432 14.56 10.20 -7.14
N PRO A 433 13.32 10.55 -7.47
CA PRO A 433 12.49 11.46 -6.69
C PRO A 433 12.17 10.92 -5.29
N TRP A 434 12.57 11.76 -4.33
CA TRP A 434 12.30 11.79 -2.90
C TRP A 434 10.94 11.20 -2.52
N LEU A 435 10.98 10.02 -1.89
CA LEU A 435 9.94 9.43 -1.00
C LEU A 435 10.19 7.95 -0.63
N ALA A 436 11.37 7.41 -0.96
CA ALA A 436 11.82 6.10 -0.51
C ALA A 436 12.05 6.01 1.01
N ASP A 437 11.77 7.06 1.76
CA ASP A 437 12.48 7.36 2.99
C ASP A 437 11.98 6.53 4.19
N ALA A 438 10.69 6.21 4.34
CA ALA A 438 10.21 5.36 5.43
C ALA A 438 10.62 3.88 5.29
N LEU A 439 10.57 3.34 4.06
CA LEU A 439 10.97 1.96 3.77
C LEU A 439 12.49 1.82 3.72
N VAL A 440 13.19 2.78 3.12
CA VAL A 440 14.66 2.84 3.17
C VAL A 440 15.11 3.03 4.61
N HIS A 441 14.48 3.89 5.42
CA HIS A 441 14.84 4.04 6.83
C HIS A 441 14.60 2.76 7.63
N ALA A 442 13.46 2.09 7.47
CA ALA A 442 13.19 0.81 8.13
C ALA A 442 14.16 -0.30 7.67
N ALA A 443 14.43 -0.38 6.36
CA ALA A 443 15.36 -1.34 5.79
C ALA A 443 16.81 -1.03 6.20
N THR A 444 17.23 0.23 6.26
CA THR A 444 18.55 0.66 6.74
C THR A 444 18.72 0.39 8.22
N LEU A 445 17.69 0.67 9.04
CA LEU A 445 17.68 0.33 10.46
C LEU A 445 17.82 -1.19 10.68
N LEU A 446 17.18 -2.01 9.84
CA LEU A 446 17.26 -3.46 9.96
C LEU A 446 18.54 -4.04 9.33
N ALA A 447 19.01 -3.50 8.20
CA ALA A 447 20.21 -3.95 7.50
C ALA A 447 21.48 -3.64 8.29
N GLY A 448 21.60 -2.42 8.85
CA GLY A 448 22.74 -2.05 9.70
C GLY A 448 22.87 -2.90 10.97
N MET A 449 21.79 -3.57 11.40
CA MET A 449 21.77 -4.42 12.59
C MET A 449 21.97 -5.91 12.29
N VAL A 450 21.78 -6.36 11.04
CA VAL A 450 22.15 -7.73 10.61
C VAL A 450 23.67 -7.88 10.53
N ASP A 451 24.40 -6.80 10.27
CA ASP A 451 25.87 -6.77 10.31
C ASP A 451 26.46 -6.77 11.73
N GLU A 452 25.68 -6.37 12.75
CA GLU A 452 26.12 -6.35 14.17
C GLU A 452 25.70 -7.59 14.97
N ALA A 453 24.96 -8.53 14.38
CA ALA A 453 24.73 -9.82 15.01
C ALA A 453 26.06 -10.61 15.01
N PRO A 454 26.60 -11.04 16.18
CA PRO A 454 27.84 -11.81 16.18
C PRO A 454 27.59 -13.08 15.39
N ALA A 455 28.28 -13.21 14.25
CA ALA A 455 28.27 -14.41 13.45
C ALA A 455 28.64 -15.57 14.39
N ARG A 456 27.64 -16.39 14.75
CA ARG A 456 27.93 -17.69 15.35
C ARG A 456 28.55 -18.51 14.24
N SER A 457 29.88 -18.48 14.17
CA SER A 457 30.65 -19.41 13.36
C SER A 457 30.26 -20.82 13.77
N THR A 458 29.52 -21.51 12.92
CA THR A 458 29.40 -22.96 13.03
C THR A 458 30.76 -23.53 12.62
N PRO A 459 31.47 -24.30 13.47
CA PRO A 459 32.69 -24.97 13.03
C PRO A 459 32.31 -25.96 11.93
N GLY A 460 32.80 -25.72 10.71
CA GLY A 460 32.63 -26.66 9.59
C GLY A 460 33.28 -28.00 9.91
N THR A 461 32.55 -29.08 9.66
CA THR A 461 32.93 -30.47 9.96
C THR A 461 34.01 -31.06 9.05
N ASP A 462 35.00 -30.28 8.61
CA ASP A 462 35.97 -30.72 7.59
C ASP A 462 37.43 -30.85 8.08
N GLN A 463 37.62 -31.13 9.36
CA GLN A 463 38.92 -31.55 9.91
C GLN A 463 38.83 -32.85 10.72
N ARG A 464 38.29 -33.91 10.12
CA ARG A 464 38.54 -35.30 10.58
C ARG A 464 38.55 -36.29 9.42
N ARG A 465 39.46 -36.10 8.44
CA ARG A 465 39.87 -37.20 7.54
C ARG A 465 41.13 -36.83 6.75
N ARG A 466 42.28 -36.82 7.43
CA ARG A 466 43.61 -36.99 6.81
C ARG A 466 44.66 -37.18 7.90
N GLN A 467 44.64 -38.34 8.54
CA GLN A 467 45.79 -38.94 9.21
C GLN A 467 45.43 -40.37 9.61
N ARG A 468 45.76 -41.32 8.73
CA ARG A 468 46.14 -42.72 9.00
C ARG A 468 46.01 -43.51 7.70
N GLN A 469 47.11 -43.60 6.95
CA GLN A 469 47.54 -44.78 6.19
C GLN A 469 48.96 -44.51 5.66
N THR A 470 49.93 -44.80 6.52
CA THR A 470 51.29 -45.22 6.14
C THR A 470 51.72 -46.22 7.22
N SER A 471 52.23 -47.36 6.75
CA SER A 471 52.64 -48.58 7.46
C SER A 471 51.53 -49.59 7.71
#